data_AF-A0A6V8DU40-F1
#
_entry.id   AF-A0A6V8DU40-F1
#
_cell.length_a   1.000
_cell.length_b   1.000
_cell.length_c   1.000
_cell.angle_alpha   90.00
_cell.angle_beta   90.00
_cell.angle_gamma   90.00
#
_symmetry.space_group_name_H-M   'P 1'
#
loop_
_entity.id
_entity.type
_entity.pdbx_description
1 polymer ?
#
loop_
_entity_poly.entity_id
_entity_poly.type
_entity_poly.pdbx_seq_one_letter_code
_entity_poly.pdbx_strand_id
1 'polypeptide(L)'
;VEIAPPEVDEDQEPMPIPPPPDLSMLDSIPVSEKKIENFWPWAQQEEWSGRDVARKVKSAMEAAKSKNIAQATVMLDEVGPHLGDRTKLVYPIGALLQRMGRPQAVDRLLDAAIRVHPEDESILAAKSKLRP
;
A
#
# COMPACT_ATOMS: atom_id res chain seq x y z
N VAL A 1 -46.08 -4.46 47.25
CA VAL A 1 -45.82 -5.90 47.01
C VAL A 1 -44.74 -5.97 45.96
N GLU A 2 -43.62 -6.56 46.37
CA GLU A 2 -42.34 -6.66 45.67
C GLU A 2 -42.47 -7.50 44.39
N ILE A 3 -41.97 -7.00 43.27
CA ILE A 3 -41.97 -7.75 41.99
C ILE A 3 -40.67 -8.53 41.96
N ALA A 4 -40.75 -9.84 42.22
CA ALA A 4 -39.59 -10.73 42.15
C ALA A 4 -39.03 -10.78 40.71
N PRO A 5 -37.71 -10.87 40.53
CA PRO A 5 -37.10 -11.04 39.22
C PRO A 5 -37.49 -12.41 38.63
N PRO A 6 -37.50 -12.56 37.29
CA PRO A 6 -37.83 -13.83 36.66
C PRO A 6 -36.77 -14.88 37.02
N GLU A 7 -37.23 -16.02 37.52
CA GLU A 7 -36.42 -17.21 37.74
C GLU A 7 -35.94 -17.72 36.38
N VAL A 8 -34.63 -17.71 36.16
CA VAL A 8 -34.01 -18.30 34.97
C VAL A 8 -33.91 -19.80 35.26
N ASP A 9 -34.70 -20.58 34.54
CA ASP A 9 -34.68 -22.04 34.60
C ASP A 9 -33.28 -22.55 34.18
N GLU A 10 -32.51 -23.05 35.15
CA GLU A 10 -31.14 -23.57 34.97
C GLU A 10 -31.09 -24.97 34.29
N ASP A 11 -32.23 -25.51 33.85
CA ASP A 11 -32.33 -26.86 33.22
C ASP A 11 -32.19 -26.84 31.69
N GLN A 12 -31.74 -25.73 31.10
CA GLN A 12 -31.37 -25.76 29.67
C GLN A 12 -30.06 -26.52 29.49
N GLU A 13 -30.16 -27.79 29.06
CA GLU A 13 -29.01 -28.52 28.52
C GLU A 13 -28.29 -27.64 27.48
N PRO A 14 -26.99 -27.38 27.63
CA PRO A 14 -26.27 -26.52 26.71
C PRO A 14 -26.37 -27.12 25.31
N MET A 15 -26.97 -26.38 24.37
CA MET A 15 -27.01 -26.81 22.97
C MET A 15 -25.58 -27.15 22.52
N PRO A 16 -25.36 -28.26 21.79
CA PRO A 16 -24.03 -28.60 21.32
C PRO A 16 -23.52 -27.49 20.41
N ILE A 17 -22.42 -26.87 20.82
CA ILE A 17 -21.70 -25.88 20.02
C ILE A 17 -21.21 -26.62 18.77
N PRO A 18 -21.51 -26.16 17.53
CA PRO A 18 -20.90 -26.77 16.36
C PRO A 18 -19.38 -26.66 16.46
N PRO A 19 -18.62 -27.68 16.01
CA PRO A 19 -17.17 -27.61 16.02
C PRO A 19 -16.71 -26.38 15.22
N PRO A 20 -15.63 -25.71 15.66
CA PRO A 20 -15.08 -24.59 14.90
C PRO A 20 -14.75 -25.05 13.48
N PRO A 21 -15.02 -24.21 12.46
CA PRO A 21 -14.65 -24.53 11.09
C PRO A 21 -13.14 -24.78 11.01
N ASP A 22 -12.77 -25.85 10.31
CA ASP A 22 -11.38 -26.24 10.12
C ASP A 22 -10.69 -25.22 9.18
N LEU A 23 -9.86 -24.35 9.75
CA LEU A 23 -9.15 -23.30 9.03
C LEU A 23 -7.92 -23.80 8.26
N SER A 24 -7.66 -25.12 8.20
CA SER A 24 -6.50 -25.70 7.49
C SER A 24 -6.54 -25.43 5.98
N MET A 25 -7.65 -24.94 5.43
CA MET A 25 -7.78 -24.55 4.03
C MET A 25 -7.20 -23.16 3.70
N LEU A 26 -6.86 -22.34 4.70
CA LEU A 26 -6.29 -21.01 4.47
C LEU A 26 -4.82 -21.05 4.05
N ASP A 27 -4.12 -22.17 4.26
CA ASP A 27 -2.71 -22.36 3.87
C ASP A 27 -2.49 -22.51 2.35
N SER A 28 -3.56 -22.60 1.56
CA SER A 28 -3.50 -22.90 0.11
C SER A 28 -3.81 -21.72 -0.80
N ILE A 29 -3.75 -20.47 -0.32
CA ILE A 29 -3.56 -19.35 -1.25
C ILE A 29 -2.08 -19.32 -1.65
N PRO A 30 -1.71 -19.66 -2.90
CA PRO A 30 -0.38 -19.37 -3.38
C PRO A 30 -0.27 -17.84 -3.46
N VAL A 31 0.20 -17.21 -2.38
CA VAL A 31 0.79 -15.89 -2.48
C VAL A 31 1.95 -16.10 -3.44
N SER A 32 1.77 -15.65 -4.67
CA SER A 32 2.82 -15.64 -5.66
C SER A 32 3.87 -14.66 -5.15
N GLU A 33 4.77 -15.15 -4.30
CA GLU A 33 6.05 -14.53 -3.96
C GLU A 33 6.92 -14.54 -5.21
N LYS A 34 6.46 -13.87 -6.28
CA LYS A 34 7.42 -13.28 -7.19
C LYS A 34 8.21 -12.33 -6.32
N LYS A 35 9.42 -12.77 -5.95
CA LYS A 35 10.47 -12.02 -5.28
C LYS A 35 10.93 -10.90 -6.22
N ILE A 36 10.02 -10.00 -6.58
CA ILE A 36 10.32 -8.73 -7.19
C ILE A 36 10.98 -7.96 -6.07
N GLU A 37 12.21 -7.54 -6.27
CA GLU A 37 12.93 -6.72 -5.30
C GLU A 37 12.23 -5.36 -5.24
N ASN A 38 11.20 -5.30 -4.40
CA ASN A 38 10.33 -4.16 -4.29
C ASN A 38 11.11 -2.99 -3.68
N PHE A 39 11.49 -2.04 -4.51
CA PHE A 39 12.13 -0.81 -4.08
C PHE A 39 11.11 0.27 -3.67
N TRP A 40 9.82 0.05 -3.90
CA TRP A 40 8.77 0.98 -3.49
C TRP A 40 8.50 0.92 -2.00
N PRO A 41 8.08 2.04 -1.39
CA PRO A 41 7.70 2.05 0.02
C PRO A 41 6.33 1.37 0.30
N TRP A 42 5.64 0.88 -0.73
CA TRP A 42 4.40 0.10 -0.62
C TRP A 42 4.62 -1.35 -1.02
N ALA A 43 3.94 -2.28 -0.35
CA ALA A 43 3.84 -3.66 -0.79
C ALA A 43 3.12 -3.72 -2.15
N GLN A 44 3.78 -4.27 -3.16
CA GLN A 44 3.21 -4.36 -4.50
C GLN A 44 2.12 -5.44 -4.56
N GLN A 45 1.07 -5.14 -5.33
CA GLN A 45 -0.07 -6.00 -5.60
C GLN A 45 -0.22 -6.15 -7.13
N GLU A 46 -1.45 -6.17 -7.64
CA GLU A 46 -1.73 -6.21 -9.07
C GLU A 46 -1.20 -4.96 -9.76
N GLU A 47 -0.38 -5.12 -10.80
CA GLU A 47 0.13 -3.97 -11.57
C GLU A 47 -1.01 -3.35 -12.39
N TRP A 48 -1.26 -2.06 -12.20
CA TRP A 48 -2.19 -1.31 -13.05
C TRP A 48 -1.56 -0.97 -14.40
N SER A 49 -2.37 -0.79 -15.44
CA SER A 49 -1.86 -0.36 -16.74
C SER A 49 -1.07 0.95 -16.63
N GLY A 50 -0.01 1.11 -17.43
CA GLY A 50 0.82 2.33 -17.41
C GLY A 50 0.01 3.61 -17.63
N ARG A 51 -1.11 3.53 -18.37
CA ARG A 51 -2.03 4.66 -18.59
C ARG A 51 -2.77 5.03 -17.31
N ASP A 52 -3.29 4.05 -16.58
CA ASP A 52 -4.05 4.27 -15.34
C ASP A 52 -3.16 4.81 -14.24
N VAL A 53 -1.96 4.22 -14.08
CA VAL A 53 -0.95 4.72 -13.14
C VAL A 53 -0.54 6.15 -13.50
N ALA A 54 -0.21 6.44 -14.75
CA ALA A 54 0.17 7.79 -15.17
C ALA A 54 -0.96 8.80 -14.93
N ARG A 55 -2.22 8.43 -15.19
CA ARG A 55 -3.39 9.27 -14.93
C ARG A 55 -3.52 9.59 -13.44
N LYS A 56 -3.46 8.57 -12.58
CA LYS A 56 -3.62 8.71 -11.12
C LYS A 56 -2.45 9.51 -10.51
N VAL A 57 -1.22 9.21 -10.89
CA VAL A 57 -0.02 9.95 -10.45
C VAL A 57 -0.09 11.41 -10.87
N LYS A 58 -0.53 11.69 -12.10
CA LYS A 58 -0.71 13.08 -12.56
C LYS A 58 -1.77 13.80 -11.72
N SER A 59 -2.91 13.18 -11.47
CA SER A 59 -3.95 13.75 -10.58
C SER A 59 -3.42 14.00 -9.16
N ALA A 60 -2.63 13.07 -8.61
CA ALA A 60 -2.02 13.22 -7.30
C ALA A 60 -1.01 14.39 -7.26
N MET A 61 -0.19 14.53 -8.30
CA MET A 61 0.73 15.66 -8.46
C MET A 61 0.00 16.99 -8.57
N GLU A 62 -1.10 17.06 -9.31
CA GLU A 62 -1.93 18.25 -9.42
C GLU A 62 -2.57 18.62 -8.08
N ALA A 63 -3.13 17.64 -7.36
CA ALA A 63 -3.65 17.85 -6.01
C ALA A 63 -2.56 18.39 -5.05
N ALA A 64 -1.37 17.78 -5.07
CA ALA A 64 -0.26 18.23 -4.25
C ALA A 64 0.23 19.64 -4.64
N LYS A 65 0.22 19.98 -5.94
CA LYS A 65 0.55 21.32 -6.44
C LYS A 65 -0.48 22.37 -5.98
N SER A 66 -1.75 22.00 -5.94
CA SER A 66 -2.84 22.84 -5.42
C SER A 66 -2.91 22.90 -3.89
N LYS A 67 -1.85 22.47 -3.18
CA LYS A 67 -1.78 22.37 -1.71
C LYS A 67 -2.84 21.44 -1.09
N ASN A 68 -3.46 20.57 -1.89
CA ASN A 68 -4.40 19.55 -1.42
C ASN A 68 -3.64 18.26 -1.11
N ILE A 69 -2.91 18.27 0.01
CA ILE A 69 -2.06 17.15 0.45
C ILE A 69 -2.90 15.92 0.79
N ALA A 70 -4.10 16.10 1.34
CA ALA A 70 -5.00 14.99 1.67
C ALA A 70 -5.39 14.20 0.42
N GLN A 71 -5.86 14.87 -0.64
CA GLN A 71 -6.19 14.21 -1.91
C GLN A 71 -4.98 13.57 -2.58
N ALA A 72 -3.82 14.25 -2.57
CA ALA A 72 -2.59 13.69 -3.09
C ALA A 72 -2.18 12.40 -2.36
N THR A 73 -2.35 12.37 -1.05
CA THR A 73 -2.03 11.20 -0.21
C THR A 73 -2.94 10.04 -0.56
N VAL A 74 -4.26 10.26 -0.65
CA VAL A 74 -5.22 9.22 -1.04
C VAL A 74 -4.88 8.65 -2.41
N MET A 75 -4.68 9.51 -3.40
CA MET A 75 -4.37 9.06 -4.76
C MET A 75 -3.03 8.32 -4.84
N LEU A 76 -2.04 8.74 -4.05
CA LEU A 76 -0.76 8.04 -3.98
C LEU A 76 -0.90 6.69 -3.29
N ASP A 77 -1.65 6.61 -2.20
CA ASP A 77 -1.87 5.36 -1.47
C ASP A 77 -2.63 4.34 -2.34
N GLU A 78 -3.57 4.81 -3.15
CA GLU A 78 -4.25 3.99 -4.15
C GLU A 78 -3.28 3.50 -5.24
N VAL A 79 -2.40 4.34 -5.78
CA VAL A 79 -1.52 3.92 -6.90
C VAL A 79 -0.26 3.19 -6.44
N GLY A 80 0.19 3.42 -5.21
CA GLY A 80 1.41 2.87 -4.60
C GLY A 80 1.58 1.35 -4.73
N PRO A 81 0.58 0.53 -4.36
CA PRO A 81 0.65 -0.92 -4.51
C PRO A 81 0.57 -1.39 -5.97
N HIS A 82 0.21 -0.52 -6.92
CA HIS A 82 -0.03 -0.88 -8.32
C HIS A 82 1.06 -0.33 -9.27
N LEU A 83 2.19 0.14 -8.73
CA LEU A 83 3.28 0.75 -9.51
C LEU A 83 4.07 -0.26 -10.35
N GLY A 84 4.17 -1.51 -9.88
CA GLY A 84 4.95 -2.57 -10.52
C GLY A 84 6.45 -2.28 -10.48
N ASP A 85 7.22 -2.82 -11.42
CA ASP A 85 8.69 -2.67 -11.46
C ASP A 85 9.14 -1.39 -12.22
N ARG A 86 8.29 -0.37 -12.28
CA ARG A 86 8.47 0.74 -13.23
C ARG A 86 9.42 1.82 -12.72
N THR A 87 10.71 1.67 -12.99
CA THR A 87 11.77 2.65 -12.62
C THR A 87 11.49 4.08 -13.09
N LYS A 88 10.82 4.24 -14.25
CA LYS A 88 10.39 5.55 -14.79
C LYS A 88 9.49 6.36 -13.86
N LEU A 89 8.79 5.70 -12.93
CA LEU A 89 7.90 6.35 -11.97
C LEU A 89 8.63 6.80 -10.70
N VAL A 90 9.89 6.42 -10.49
CA VAL A 90 10.63 6.73 -9.26
C VAL A 90 10.74 8.24 -9.08
N TYR A 91 11.02 8.97 -10.15
CA TYR A 91 11.05 10.43 -10.12
C TYR A 91 9.70 11.08 -9.75
N PRO A 92 8.59 10.86 -10.49
CA PRO A 92 7.31 11.50 -10.16
C PRO A 92 6.75 11.09 -8.80
N ILE A 93 6.91 9.82 -8.40
CA ILE A 93 6.49 9.35 -7.06
C ILE A 93 7.36 9.97 -5.97
N GLY A 94 8.67 9.98 -6.16
CA GLY A 94 9.59 10.64 -5.23
C GLY A 94 9.31 12.14 -5.09
N ALA A 95 9.02 12.83 -6.20
CA ALA A 95 8.66 14.25 -6.18
C ALA A 95 7.35 14.48 -5.42
N LEU A 96 6.38 13.60 -5.59
CA LEU A 96 5.12 13.65 -4.87
C LEU A 96 5.31 13.43 -3.36
N LEU A 97 6.09 12.41 -2.98
CA LEU A 97 6.47 12.12 -1.60
C LEU A 97 7.16 13.33 -0.93
N GLN A 98 8.09 14.00 -1.61
CA GLN A 98 8.69 15.24 -1.10
C GLN A 98 7.65 16.33 -0.86
N ARG A 99 6.72 16.49 -1.81
CA ARG A 99 5.67 17.52 -1.73
C ARG A 99 4.70 17.31 -0.57
N MET A 100 4.47 16.07 -0.17
CA MET A 100 3.65 15.73 1.00
C MET A 100 4.45 15.71 2.31
N GLY A 101 5.70 16.16 2.31
CA GLY A 101 6.52 16.20 3.52
C GLY A 101 6.99 14.82 3.97
N ARG A 102 7.15 13.85 3.05
CA ARG A 102 7.69 12.51 3.32
C ARG A 102 9.09 12.31 2.74
N PRO A 103 10.10 13.14 3.10
CA PRO A 103 11.44 13.04 2.51
C PRO A 103 12.12 11.71 2.84
N GLN A 104 11.94 11.17 4.05
CA GLN A 104 12.53 9.88 4.44
C GLN A 104 12.07 8.71 3.58
N ALA A 105 10.82 8.73 3.11
CA ALA A 105 10.31 7.72 2.19
C ALA A 105 11.01 7.81 0.82
N VAL A 106 11.39 9.01 0.40
CA VAL A 106 12.13 9.26 -0.85
C VAL A 106 13.56 8.76 -0.73
N ASP A 107 14.24 9.02 0.38
CA ASP A 107 15.59 8.52 0.61
C ASP A 107 15.63 6.99 0.59
N ARG A 108 14.67 6.32 1.27
CA ARG A 108 14.55 4.86 1.24
C ARG A 108 14.23 4.31 -0.14
N LEU A 109 13.30 4.94 -0.85
CA LEU A 109 12.93 4.60 -2.22
C LEU A 109 14.16 4.67 -3.14
N LEU A 110 14.91 5.78 -3.09
CA LEU A 110 16.10 5.95 -3.93
C LEU A 110 17.21 4.96 -3.56
N ASP A 111 17.47 4.75 -2.28
CA ASP A 111 18.48 3.78 -1.83
C ASP A 111 18.14 2.35 -2.32
N ALA A 112 16.89 1.92 -2.15
CA ALA A 112 16.43 0.63 -2.64
C ALA A 112 16.49 0.55 -4.17
N ALA A 113 16.02 1.58 -4.88
CA ALA A 113 16.00 1.59 -6.34
C ALA A 113 17.42 1.56 -6.93
N ILE A 114 18.38 2.29 -6.35
CA ILE A 114 19.78 2.28 -6.77
C ILE A 114 20.43 0.92 -6.50
N ARG A 115 20.06 0.24 -5.41
CA ARG A 115 20.57 -1.12 -5.13
C ARG A 115 20.10 -2.15 -6.15
N VAL A 116 18.81 -2.08 -6.54
CA VAL A 116 18.21 -3.02 -7.48
C VAL A 116 18.62 -2.70 -8.93
N HIS A 117 18.64 -1.42 -9.29
CA HIS A 117 18.94 -0.94 -10.64
C HIS A 117 19.94 0.24 -10.61
N PRO A 118 21.23 -0.03 -10.36
CA PRO A 118 22.26 1.01 -10.20
C PRO A 118 22.54 1.80 -11.48
N GLU A 119 22.31 1.21 -12.66
CA GLU A 119 22.63 1.78 -13.97
C GLU A 119 21.40 2.36 -14.69
N ASP A 120 20.20 2.33 -14.08
CA ASP A 120 18.99 2.85 -14.71
C ASP A 120 18.98 4.38 -14.72
N GLU A 121 18.92 4.96 -15.92
CA GLU A 121 18.93 6.40 -16.13
C GLU A 121 17.77 7.12 -15.42
N SER A 122 16.60 6.48 -15.29
CA SER A 122 15.44 7.08 -14.62
C SER A 122 15.70 7.26 -13.13
N ILE A 123 16.36 6.30 -12.49
CA ILE A 123 16.70 6.33 -11.06
C ILE A 123 17.83 7.33 -10.81
N LEU A 124 18.86 7.33 -11.66
CA LEU A 124 19.96 8.31 -11.58
C LEU A 124 19.45 9.75 -11.76
N ALA A 125 18.57 9.96 -12.73
CA ALA A 125 17.90 11.25 -12.93
C ALA A 125 17.01 11.60 -11.73
N ALA A 126 16.23 10.65 -11.21
CA ALA A 126 15.40 10.87 -10.03
C ALA A 126 16.25 11.31 -8.82
N LYS A 127 17.36 10.62 -8.55
CA LYS A 127 18.28 10.95 -7.46
C LYS A 127 18.79 12.39 -7.59
N SER A 128 19.32 12.76 -8.76
CA SER A 128 19.84 14.11 -9.02
C SER A 128 18.77 15.21 -8.91
N LYS A 129 17.53 14.92 -9.29
CA LYS A 129 16.43 15.90 -9.24
C LYS A 129 15.78 16.02 -7.86
N LEU A 130 15.71 14.92 -7.10
CA LEU A 130 15.05 14.88 -5.80
C LEU A 130 15.99 15.25 -4.65
N ARG A 131 17.30 15.05 -4.84
CA ARG A 131 18.39 15.40 -3.93
C ARG A 131 19.49 16.15 -4.70
N PRO A 132 19.23 17.39 -5.15
CA PRO A 132 20.22 18.22 -5.83
C PRO A 132 21.35 18.66 -4.91
#